data_AF-A0A929SFA1-F1
#
_entry.id   AF-A0A929SFA1-F1
#
_cell.length_a   1.000
_cell.length_b   1.000
_cell.length_c   1.000
_cell.angle_alpha   90.00
_cell.angle_beta   90.00
_cell.angle_gamma   90.00
#
_symmetry.space_group_name_H-M   'P 1'
#
loop_
_entity.id
_entity.type
_entity.pdbx_description
1 polymer ?
#
loop_
_entity_poly.entity_id
_entity_poly.type
_entity_poly.pdbx_seq_one_letter_code
_entity_poly.pdbx_strand_id
1 'polypeptide(L)'
;MEERLKLSLERIKEIPSELQVSPQFHRFFSSVSVFFQRSLALYEREGHFRKKEMEGYISEVERSCEKYCFPREAGEENTLGDILSVLLYHSLGIVYETEEVSLCRTAELFISVYLPFLEESLPKRQVLQDILYSHFYDYSVSFFQEWKEKEVPFQLHNPLFPLYAPEGKQSPFFTEEYELAHRNDLALFFGSRFFSHIIQFFEKQEGRESLDPKKPGRSFFYPSSHAICLNAHQTKLLEEFFHGNS
;
A
#
# COMPACT_ATOMS: atom_id res chain seq x y z
N MET A 1 -10.28 -11.48 -15.46
CA MET A 1 -10.03 -10.63 -14.27
C MET A 1 -11.19 -10.74 -13.31
N GLU A 2 -12.42 -10.63 -13.83
CA GLU A 2 -13.67 -10.82 -13.10
C GLU A 2 -13.70 -12.10 -12.24
N GLU A 3 -13.27 -13.23 -12.83
CA GLU A 3 -13.19 -14.51 -12.12
C GLU A 3 -12.16 -14.51 -10.96
N ARG A 4 -11.03 -13.80 -11.12
CA ARG A 4 -10.01 -13.69 -10.06
C ARG A 4 -10.50 -12.85 -8.88
N LEU A 5 -11.11 -11.69 -9.16
CA LEU A 5 -11.67 -10.84 -8.11
C LEU A 5 -12.77 -11.59 -7.35
N LYS A 6 -13.63 -12.33 -8.06
CA LYS A 6 -14.67 -13.15 -7.45
C LYS A 6 -14.09 -14.25 -6.55
N LEU A 7 -13.06 -14.96 -6.99
CA LEU A 7 -12.38 -15.97 -6.18
C LEU A 7 -11.76 -15.37 -4.92
N SER A 8 -11.11 -14.21 -5.04
CA SER A 8 -10.58 -13.45 -3.90
C SER A 8 -11.69 -13.08 -2.91
N LEU A 9 -12.84 -12.62 -3.42
CA LEU A 9 -13.99 -12.28 -2.60
C LEU A 9 -14.60 -13.46 -1.87
N GLU A 10 -14.75 -14.61 -2.53
CA GLU A 10 -15.22 -15.84 -1.87
C GLU A 10 -14.28 -16.23 -0.74
N ARG A 11 -12.96 -16.14 -0.95
CA ARG A 11 -11.98 -16.39 0.10
C ARG A 11 -12.12 -15.39 1.27
N ILE A 12 -12.26 -14.10 0.97
CA ILE A 12 -12.43 -13.05 1.99
C ILE A 12 -13.69 -13.24 2.83
N LYS A 13 -14.76 -13.83 2.28
CA LYS A 13 -15.99 -14.12 3.03
C LYS A 13 -15.79 -15.13 4.16
N GLU A 14 -14.85 -16.05 4.00
CA GLU A 14 -14.61 -17.13 4.98
C GLU A 14 -13.79 -16.63 6.19
N ILE A 15 -12.96 -15.61 6.00
CA ILE A 15 -11.98 -15.10 7.00
C ILE A 15 -12.56 -14.84 8.39
N PRO A 16 -13.72 -14.16 8.56
CA PRO A 16 -14.26 -13.89 9.90
C PRO A 16 -14.56 -15.15 10.72
N SER A 17 -14.79 -16.28 10.04
CA SER A 17 -15.14 -17.58 10.66
C SER A 17 -13.92 -18.46 10.99
N GLU A 18 -12.76 -18.19 10.41
CA GLU A 18 -11.59 -19.10 10.46
C GLU A 18 -10.56 -18.76 11.56
N LEU A 19 -10.41 -17.48 11.90
CA LEU A 19 -9.35 -17.00 12.80
C LEU A 19 -9.68 -17.22 14.30
N GLN A 20 -9.80 -18.47 14.74
CA GLN A 20 -10.08 -18.79 16.17
C GLN A 20 -8.82 -18.78 17.06
N VAL A 21 -7.61 -18.79 16.49
CA VAL A 21 -6.35 -19.10 17.21
C VAL A 21 -5.61 -17.86 17.75
N SER A 22 -5.84 -16.66 17.19
CA SER A 22 -5.20 -15.42 17.65
C SER A 22 -6.18 -14.24 17.73
N PRO A 23 -6.76 -13.95 18.90
CA PRO A 23 -7.77 -12.90 19.06
C PRO A 23 -7.30 -11.50 18.63
N GLN A 24 -6.00 -11.23 18.76
CA GLN A 24 -5.43 -9.92 18.45
C GLN A 24 -5.45 -9.58 16.95
N PHE A 25 -5.25 -10.59 16.09
CA PHE A 25 -5.25 -10.43 14.63
C PHE A 25 -6.62 -10.78 14.03
N HIS A 26 -7.43 -11.61 14.70
CA HIS A 26 -8.81 -11.90 14.32
C HIS A 26 -9.62 -10.63 14.08
N ARG A 27 -9.57 -9.68 15.01
CA ARG A 27 -10.31 -8.42 14.88
C ARG A 27 -9.89 -7.63 13.64
N PHE A 28 -8.59 -7.51 13.39
CA PHE A 28 -8.04 -6.81 12.23
C PHE A 28 -8.54 -7.44 10.92
N PHE A 29 -8.26 -8.73 10.71
CA PHE A 29 -8.61 -9.40 9.45
C PHE A 29 -10.13 -9.50 9.27
N SER A 30 -10.90 -9.71 10.33
CA SER A 30 -12.37 -9.74 10.25
C SER A 30 -12.93 -8.38 9.85
N SER A 31 -12.47 -7.29 10.48
CA SER A 31 -12.93 -5.94 10.16
C SER A 31 -12.60 -5.55 8.72
N VAL A 32 -11.38 -5.81 8.26
CA VAL A 32 -10.98 -5.53 6.88
C VAL A 32 -11.71 -6.42 5.88
N SER A 33 -11.98 -7.69 6.21
CA SER A 33 -12.76 -8.59 5.35
C SER A 33 -14.20 -8.11 5.16
N VAL A 34 -14.85 -7.67 6.25
CA VAL A 34 -16.21 -7.09 6.18
C VAL A 34 -16.21 -5.82 5.34
N PHE A 35 -15.16 -5.00 5.44
CA PHE A 35 -15.00 -3.82 4.59
C PHE A 35 -14.92 -4.18 3.11
N PHE A 36 -14.07 -5.13 2.72
CA PHE A 36 -13.99 -5.59 1.33
C PHE A 36 -15.34 -6.11 0.83
N GLN A 37 -16.02 -6.94 1.62
CA GLN A 37 -17.33 -7.47 1.25
C GLN A 37 -18.36 -6.38 0.99
N ARG A 38 -18.46 -5.37 1.87
CA ARG A 38 -19.42 -4.28 1.72
C ARG A 38 -19.06 -3.34 0.56
N SER A 39 -17.78 -3.01 0.44
CA SER A 39 -17.29 -2.05 -0.55
C SER A 39 -17.37 -2.63 -1.95
N LEU A 40 -16.96 -3.88 -2.15
CA LEU A 40 -16.99 -4.51 -3.46
C LEU A 40 -18.41 -4.92 -3.88
N ALA A 41 -19.30 -5.27 -2.95
CA ALA A 41 -20.72 -5.42 -3.28
C ALA A 41 -21.37 -4.09 -3.70
N LEU A 42 -20.94 -2.97 -3.12
CA LEU A 42 -21.37 -1.63 -3.57
C LEU A 42 -20.84 -1.34 -4.98
N TYR A 43 -19.56 -1.61 -5.24
CA TYR A 43 -18.94 -1.42 -6.55
C TYR A 43 -19.58 -2.31 -7.62
N GLU A 44 -19.84 -3.60 -7.35
CA GLU A 44 -20.50 -4.52 -8.29
C GLU A 44 -21.92 -4.04 -8.66
N ARG A 45 -22.66 -3.51 -7.68
CA ARG A 45 -24.01 -2.99 -7.91
C ARG A 45 -24.03 -1.67 -8.68
N GLU A 46 -23.05 -0.80 -8.48
CA GLU A 46 -23.13 0.61 -8.89
C GLU A 46 -22.04 1.04 -9.87
N GLY A 47 -21.02 0.21 -10.10
CA GLY A 47 -19.86 0.49 -10.95
C GLY A 47 -18.88 1.53 -10.38
N HIS A 48 -19.14 2.06 -9.18
CA HIS A 48 -18.30 3.05 -8.51
C HIS A 48 -18.53 3.07 -7.00
N PHE A 49 -17.59 3.64 -6.26
CA PHE A 49 -17.74 3.86 -4.82
C PHE A 49 -18.51 5.16 -4.52
N ARG A 50 -19.47 5.09 -3.60
CA ARG A 50 -20.16 6.27 -3.08
C ARG A 50 -19.46 6.82 -1.86
N LYS A 51 -19.13 8.11 -1.90
CA LYS A 51 -18.31 8.76 -0.87
C LYS A 51 -18.85 8.55 0.55
N LYS A 52 -20.13 8.85 0.77
CA LYS A 52 -20.75 8.81 2.11
C LYS A 52 -20.76 7.40 2.71
N GLU A 53 -21.04 6.38 1.92
CA GLU A 53 -21.00 4.98 2.34
C GLU A 53 -19.57 4.55 2.68
N MET A 54 -18.61 4.90 1.82
CA MET A 54 -17.21 4.58 2.04
C MET A 54 -16.64 5.27 3.28
N GLU A 55 -16.95 6.54 3.54
CA GLU A 55 -16.58 7.24 4.77
C GLU A 55 -17.09 6.49 6.02
N GLY A 56 -18.33 5.99 5.96
CA GLY A 56 -18.91 5.17 7.03
C GLY A 56 -18.16 3.85 7.22
N TYR A 57 -17.90 3.12 6.14
CA TYR A 57 -17.17 1.84 6.19
C TYR A 57 -15.73 2.02 6.67
N ILE A 58 -15.03 3.05 6.20
CA ILE A 58 -13.67 3.40 6.65
C ILE A 58 -13.68 3.69 8.15
N SER A 59 -14.58 4.56 8.62
CA SER A 59 -14.67 4.94 10.04
C SER A 59 -14.92 3.74 10.96
N GLU A 60 -15.70 2.75 10.51
CA GLU A 60 -15.94 1.51 11.25
C GLU A 60 -14.67 0.65 11.36
N VAL A 61 -13.91 0.53 10.27
CA VAL A 61 -12.65 -0.23 10.25
C VAL A 61 -11.58 0.46 11.08
N GLU A 62 -11.38 1.77 10.91
CA GLU A 62 -10.40 2.55 11.67
C GLU A 62 -10.65 2.43 13.17
N ARG A 63 -11.90 2.53 13.62
CA ARG A 63 -12.25 2.31 15.03
C ARG A 63 -11.96 0.87 15.49
N SER A 64 -12.14 -0.10 14.60
CA SER A 64 -11.89 -1.51 14.92
C SER A 64 -10.40 -1.86 14.93
N CYS A 65 -9.61 -1.12 14.15
CA CYS A 65 -8.19 -1.34 13.90
C CYS A 65 -7.33 -0.16 14.41
N GLU A 66 -7.78 0.57 15.43
CA GLU A 66 -7.19 1.85 15.86
C GLU A 66 -5.66 1.76 16.09
N LYS A 67 -5.20 0.63 16.62
CA LYS A 67 -3.80 0.31 16.89
C LYS A 67 -2.93 0.14 15.65
N TYR A 68 -3.55 0.01 14.48
CA TYR A 68 -2.91 -0.19 13.18
C TYR A 68 -3.13 1.01 12.26
N CYS A 69 -3.79 2.09 12.72
CA CYS A 69 -4.02 3.26 11.89
C CYS A 69 -2.74 4.06 11.61
N PHE A 70 -1.69 3.90 12.40
CA PHE A 70 -0.42 4.57 12.14
C PHE A 70 0.74 3.57 12.29
N PRO A 71 1.61 3.47 11.28
CA PRO A 71 2.56 2.35 11.17
C PRO A 71 3.65 2.39 12.24
N ARG A 72 4.11 3.57 12.65
CA ARG A 72 5.10 3.71 13.72
C ARG A 72 4.56 3.19 15.06
N GLU A 73 3.42 3.71 15.48
CA GLU A 73 2.75 3.36 16.74
C GLU A 73 2.41 1.86 16.74
N ALA A 74 1.92 1.34 15.62
CA ALA A 74 1.61 -0.07 15.45
C ALA A 74 2.86 -0.96 15.59
N GLY A 75 4.00 -0.54 15.03
CA GLY A 75 5.29 -1.22 15.15
C GLY A 75 5.88 -1.21 16.56
N GLU A 76 5.64 -0.13 17.31
CA GLU A 76 6.04 -0.02 18.72
C GLU A 76 5.22 -0.95 19.62
N GLU A 77 3.92 -1.14 19.33
CA GLU A 77 3.05 -2.08 20.06
C GLU A 77 3.24 -3.55 19.66
N ASN A 78 3.50 -3.82 18.37
CA ASN A 78 3.54 -5.16 17.81
C ASN A 78 4.60 -5.25 16.70
N THR A 79 5.44 -6.28 16.74
CA THR A 79 6.54 -6.47 15.76
C THR A 79 6.09 -6.68 14.31
N LEU A 80 4.80 -6.95 14.10
CA LEU A 80 4.14 -7.04 12.79
C LEU A 80 3.14 -5.88 12.56
N GLY A 81 2.94 -5.00 13.54
CA GLY A 81 1.88 -4.00 13.51
C GLY A 81 2.08 -2.95 12.43
N ASP A 82 3.32 -2.55 12.17
CA ASP A 82 3.70 -1.64 11.09
C ASP A 82 3.36 -2.22 9.70
N ILE A 83 3.61 -3.52 9.47
CA ILE A 83 3.22 -4.25 8.26
C ILE A 83 1.69 -4.31 8.13
N LEU A 84 0.98 -4.57 9.22
CA LEU A 84 -0.49 -4.61 9.22
C LEU A 84 -1.10 -3.22 9.01
N SER A 85 -0.45 -2.15 9.49
CA SER A 85 -0.85 -0.77 9.22
C SER A 85 -0.71 -0.43 7.74
N VAL A 86 0.40 -0.83 7.12
CA VAL A 86 0.55 -0.75 5.66
C VAL A 86 -0.57 -1.52 4.95
N LEU A 87 -0.84 -2.76 5.34
CA LEU A 87 -1.90 -3.55 4.73
C LEU A 87 -3.28 -2.88 4.88
N LEU A 88 -3.56 -2.29 6.05
CA LEU A 88 -4.79 -1.56 6.31
C LEU A 88 -4.95 -0.39 5.34
N TYR A 89 -3.92 0.46 5.21
CA TYR A 89 -3.93 1.59 4.29
C TYR A 89 -4.15 1.15 2.83
N HIS A 90 -3.59 0.03 2.41
CA HIS A 90 -3.83 -0.50 1.06
C HIS A 90 -5.26 -0.99 0.91
N SER A 91 -5.75 -1.72 1.91
CA SER A 91 -7.10 -2.26 1.89
C SER A 91 -8.14 -1.16 1.84
N LEU A 92 -7.99 -0.10 2.65
CA LEU A 92 -8.89 1.05 2.63
C LEU A 92 -8.73 1.90 1.37
N GLY A 93 -7.52 1.90 0.79
CA GLY A 93 -7.17 2.59 -0.45
C GLY A 93 -7.94 2.16 -1.69
N ILE A 94 -8.70 1.05 -1.66
CA ILE A 94 -9.55 0.66 -2.79
C ILE A 94 -10.52 1.76 -3.21
N VAL A 95 -10.87 2.70 -2.33
CA VAL A 95 -11.72 3.85 -2.64
C VAL A 95 -11.20 4.75 -3.75
N TYR A 96 -9.91 4.66 -4.06
CA TYR A 96 -9.26 5.37 -5.14
C TYR A 96 -9.24 4.59 -6.46
N GLU A 97 -9.58 3.30 -6.42
CA GLU A 97 -9.48 2.43 -7.56
C GLU A 97 -10.73 2.49 -8.42
N THR A 98 -10.52 2.68 -9.72
CA THR A 98 -11.60 2.73 -10.72
C THR A 98 -11.69 1.47 -11.54
N GLU A 99 -10.61 0.68 -11.57
CA GLU A 99 -10.47 -0.50 -12.41
C GLU A 99 -10.52 -1.78 -11.59
N GLU A 100 -11.26 -2.77 -12.09
CA GLU A 100 -11.40 -4.09 -11.47
C GLU A 100 -10.04 -4.78 -11.22
N VAL A 101 -9.09 -4.59 -12.14
CA VAL A 101 -7.74 -5.14 -11.99
C VAL A 101 -7.01 -4.57 -10.78
N SER A 102 -7.23 -3.32 -10.42
CA SER A 102 -6.64 -2.73 -9.22
C SER A 102 -7.33 -3.21 -7.95
N LEU A 103 -8.67 -3.30 -7.97
CA LEU A 103 -9.44 -3.90 -6.87
C LEU A 103 -8.98 -5.34 -6.58
N CYS A 104 -8.78 -6.12 -7.64
CA CYS A 104 -8.28 -7.50 -7.54
C CYS A 104 -6.90 -7.57 -6.89
N ARG A 105 -5.98 -6.70 -7.30
CA ARG A 105 -4.62 -6.65 -6.74
C ARG A 105 -4.64 -6.39 -5.24
N THR A 106 -5.42 -5.40 -4.80
CA THR A 106 -5.53 -5.07 -3.38
C THR A 106 -6.17 -6.20 -2.56
N ALA A 107 -7.20 -6.86 -3.10
CA ALA A 107 -7.80 -8.03 -2.45
C ALA A 107 -6.82 -9.22 -2.36
N GLU A 108 -6.05 -9.48 -3.42
CA GLU A 108 -5.02 -10.52 -3.44
C GLU A 108 -3.89 -10.26 -2.45
N LEU A 109 -3.46 -9.01 -2.30
CA LEU A 109 -2.47 -8.62 -1.28
C LEU A 109 -2.97 -8.95 0.13
N PHE A 110 -4.22 -8.56 0.42
CA PHE A 110 -4.85 -8.83 1.71
C PHE A 110 -4.92 -10.32 2.02
N ILE A 111 -5.36 -11.14 1.06
CA ILE A 111 -5.39 -12.60 1.22
C ILE A 111 -3.98 -13.16 1.42
N SER A 112 -3.02 -12.72 0.61
CA SER A 112 -1.64 -13.23 0.66
C SER A 112 -0.98 -12.98 2.02
N VAL A 113 -1.20 -11.79 2.60
CA VAL A 113 -0.72 -11.46 3.95
C VAL A 113 -1.51 -12.18 5.03
N TYR A 114 -2.81 -12.44 4.81
CA TYR A 114 -3.65 -13.17 5.74
C TYR A 114 -3.25 -14.65 5.88
N LEU A 115 -2.97 -15.34 4.78
CA LEU A 115 -2.75 -16.80 4.77
C LEU A 115 -1.73 -17.30 5.82
N PRO A 116 -0.55 -16.67 6.01
CA PRO A 116 0.40 -17.07 7.06
C PRO A 116 -0.13 -17.01 8.50
N PHE A 117 -1.22 -16.27 8.77
CA PHE A 117 -1.84 -16.19 10.09
C PHE A 117 -2.82 -17.34 10.39
N LEU A 118 -3.06 -18.24 9.44
CA LEU A 118 -3.84 -19.46 9.64
C LEU A 118 -3.04 -20.60 10.29
N GLU A 119 -1.71 -20.51 10.23
CA GLU A 119 -0.80 -21.48 10.82
C GLU A 119 -0.87 -21.47 12.35
N GLU A 120 -0.47 -22.56 13.00
CA GLU A 120 -0.49 -22.68 14.47
C GLU A 120 0.40 -21.64 15.18
N SER A 121 1.42 -21.15 14.49
CA SER A 121 2.38 -20.16 15.00
C SER A 121 2.29 -18.84 14.25
N LEU A 122 2.54 -17.73 14.95
CA LEU A 122 2.59 -16.42 14.32
C LEU A 122 3.65 -16.36 13.21
N PRO A 123 3.35 -15.69 12.08
CA PRO A 123 4.28 -15.58 10.98
C PRO A 123 5.51 -14.77 11.38
N LYS A 124 6.66 -15.15 10.85
CA LYS A 124 7.89 -14.34 10.99
C LYS A 124 7.74 -13.08 10.15
N ARG A 125 8.25 -11.95 10.66
CA ARG A 125 8.28 -10.66 9.96
C ARG A 125 8.79 -10.77 8.51
N GLN A 126 9.88 -11.52 8.31
CA GLN A 126 10.48 -11.72 6.99
C GLN A 126 9.50 -12.33 5.98
N VAL A 127 8.64 -13.27 6.40
CA VAL A 127 7.65 -13.90 5.51
C VAL A 127 6.68 -12.86 4.97
N LEU A 128 6.21 -11.96 5.83
CA LEU A 128 5.30 -10.90 5.41
C LEU A 128 6.01 -9.86 4.52
N GLN A 129 7.26 -9.53 4.81
CA GLN A 129 8.08 -8.66 3.96
C GLN A 129 8.29 -9.27 2.56
N ASP A 130 8.55 -10.58 2.47
CA ASP A 130 8.71 -11.28 1.19
C ASP A 130 7.40 -11.31 0.38
N ILE A 131 6.25 -11.46 1.05
CA ILE A 131 4.92 -11.36 0.42
C ILE A 131 4.69 -9.97 -0.16
N LEU A 132 4.93 -8.91 0.64
CA LEU A 132 4.82 -7.53 0.15
C LEU A 132 5.75 -7.34 -1.06
N TYR A 133 7.04 -7.64 -0.91
CA TYR A 133 8.02 -7.49 -2.00
C TYR A 133 7.56 -8.17 -3.28
N SER A 134 7.15 -9.44 -3.20
CA SER A 134 6.74 -10.23 -4.36
C SER A 134 5.50 -9.63 -5.03
N HIS A 135 4.48 -9.27 -4.25
CA HIS A 135 3.25 -8.66 -4.77
C HIS A 135 3.55 -7.38 -5.57
N PHE A 136 4.32 -6.47 -4.97
CA PHE A 136 4.66 -5.19 -5.59
C PHE A 136 5.63 -5.34 -6.77
N TYR A 137 6.49 -6.35 -6.73
CA TYR A 137 7.36 -6.71 -7.85
C TYR A 137 6.54 -7.21 -9.05
N ASP A 138 5.63 -8.15 -8.83
CA ASP A 138 4.81 -8.77 -9.89
C ASP A 138 3.93 -7.73 -10.61
N TYR A 139 3.44 -6.74 -9.87
CA TYR A 139 2.60 -5.68 -10.40
C TYR A 139 3.35 -4.40 -10.81
N SER A 140 4.68 -4.37 -10.69
CA SER A 140 5.52 -3.19 -10.97
C SER A 140 5.28 -2.57 -12.34
N VAL A 141 5.17 -3.40 -13.39
CA VAL A 141 4.89 -2.95 -14.76
C VAL A 141 3.51 -2.32 -14.87
N SER A 142 2.49 -2.92 -14.25
CA SER A 142 1.12 -2.39 -14.27
C SER A 142 1.03 -1.07 -13.52
N PHE A 143 1.66 -0.98 -12.34
CA PHE A 143 1.74 0.27 -11.59
C PHE A 143 2.47 1.37 -12.38
N PHE A 144 3.50 1.01 -13.15
CA PHE A 144 4.20 1.92 -14.05
C PHE A 144 3.35 2.39 -15.23
N GLN A 145 2.62 1.49 -15.87
CA GLN A 145 1.74 1.83 -16.99
C GLN A 145 0.61 2.74 -16.53
N GLU A 146 -0.02 2.42 -15.41
CA GLU A 146 -1.03 3.29 -14.80
C GLU A 146 -0.48 4.67 -14.46
N TRP A 147 0.76 4.74 -13.97
CA TRP A 147 1.46 6.00 -13.75
C TRP A 147 1.64 6.81 -15.04
N LYS A 148 1.97 6.15 -16.15
CA LYS A 148 2.22 6.80 -17.44
C LYS A 148 0.93 7.23 -18.18
N GLU A 149 -0.12 6.43 -18.09
CA GLU A 149 -1.35 6.58 -18.88
C GLU A 149 -2.38 7.49 -18.21
N LYS A 150 -2.42 7.53 -16.88
CA LYS A 150 -3.31 8.43 -16.15
C LYS A 150 -2.72 9.85 -16.22
N GLU A 151 -3.10 10.65 -17.22
CA GLU A 151 -2.90 12.12 -17.28
C GLU A 151 -3.55 12.88 -16.10
N VAL A 152 -4.15 12.16 -15.16
CA VAL A 152 -4.68 12.71 -13.92
C VAL A 152 -3.48 13.02 -13.01
N PRO A 153 -3.38 14.23 -12.44
CA PRO A 153 -2.46 14.48 -11.35
C PRO A 153 -2.88 13.53 -10.23
N PHE A 154 -2.13 12.43 -10.08
CA PHE A 154 -2.17 11.38 -9.08
C PHE A 154 -3.44 11.38 -8.24
N GLN A 155 -4.32 10.42 -8.51
CA GLN A 155 -5.28 10.01 -7.50
C GLN A 155 -4.50 9.28 -6.42
N LEU A 156 -3.99 10.07 -5.45
CA LEU A 156 -3.75 9.85 -4.02
C LEU A 156 -3.14 8.53 -3.48
N HIS A 157 -3.26 7.41 -4.17
CA HIS A 157 -2.89 6.08 -3.71
C HIS A 157 -2.34 5.27 -4.87
N ASN A 158 -1.07 5.51 -5.22
CA ASN A 158 -0.28 4.53 -5.97
C ASN A 158 0.77 3.97 -5.00
N PRO A 159 0.70 2.68 -4.64
CA PRO A 159 1.49 2.11 -3.57
C PRO A 159 2.98 1.97 -3.91
N LEU A 160 3.37 2.02 -5.19
CA LEU A 160 4.77 2.08 -5.62
C LEU A 160 5.32 3.49 -5.75
N PHE A 161 4.43 4.49 -5.76
CA PHE A 161 4.79 5.88 -5.88
C PHE A 161 4.18 6.74 -4.76
N PRO A 162 4.37 6.37 -3.48
CA PRO A 162 4.04 7.25 -2.36
C PRO A 162 4.87 8.54 -2.38
N LEU A 163 5.89 8.57 -3.25
CA LEU A 163 6.92 9.59 -3.37
C LEU A 163 6.47 10.81 -4.19
N TYR A 164 5.50 10.66 -5.10
CA TYR A 164 5.04 11.76 -5.95
C TYR A 164 3.62 12.20 -5.57
N ALA A 165 3.53 13.29 -4.81
CA ALA A 165 2.29 14.04 -4.69
C ALA A 165 2.28 15.14 -5.77
N PRO A 166 1.27 15.18 -6.67
CA PRO A 166 0.98 16.39 -7.42
C PRO A 166 0.49 17.37 -6.37
N GLU A 167 1.29 18.40 -6.15
CA GLU A 167 0.98 19.62 -5.40
C GLU A 167 -0.51 19.74 -4.97
N GLY A 168 -0.80 19.39 -3.71
CA GLY A 168 -1.93 19.96 -2.97
C GLY A 168 -3.36 19.40 -3.18
N LYS A 169 -3.58 18.24 -3.82
CA LYS A 169 -4.94 17.65 -3.79
C LYS A 169 -5.17 16.86 -2.51
N GLN A 170 -6.06 17.36 -1.66
CA GLN A 170 -6.49 16.67 -0.44
C GLN A 170 -7.24 15.38 -0.78
N SER A 171 -7.02 14.34 0.03
CA SER A 171 -7.83 13.14 -0.07
C SER A 171 -9.29 13.43 0.28
N PRO A 172 -10.25 12.90 -0.49
CA PRO A 172 -11.66 12.96 -0.13
C PRO A 172 -12.05 11.99 1.00
N PHE A 173 -11.17 11.06 1.40
CA PHE A 173 -11.46 9.97 2.33
C PHE A 173 -10.57 9.95 3.57
N PHE A 174 -9.31 10.37 3.47
CA PHE A 174 -8.32 10.29 4.54
C PHE A 174 -7.72 11.67 4.86
N THR A 175 -7.20 11.83 6.07
CA THR A 175 -6.50 13.04 6.46
C THR A 175 -5.12 13.12 5.80
N GLU A 176 -4.59 14.33 5.64
CA GLU A 176 -3.23 14.53 5.15
C GLU A 176 -2.20 13.82 6.05
N GLU A 177 -2.39 13.87 7.37
CA GLU A 177 -1.53 13.18 8.34
C GLU A 177 -1.51 11.66 8.12
N TYR A 178 -2.69 11.05 7.93
CA TYR A 178 -2.83 9.61 7.69
C TYR A 178 -2.15 9.19 6.38
N GLU A 179 -2.39 9.94 5.31
CA GLU A 179 -1.75 9.72 4.01
C GLU A 179 -0.23 9.85 4.10
N LEU A 180 0.28 10.89 4.77
CA LEU A 180 1.71 11.12 4.94
C LEU A 180 2.38 10.01 5.77
N ALA A 181 1.74 9.55 6.84
CA ALA A 181 2.30 8.50 7.69
C ALA A 181 2.56 7.20 6.91
N HIS A 182 1.59 6.74 6.11
CA HIS A 182 1.73 5.49 5.35
C HIS A 182 2.65 5.63 4.14
N ARG A 183 2.66 6.79 3.48
CA ARG A 183 3.59 7.05 2.36
C ARG A 183 5.04 6.96 2.79
N ASN A 184 5.37 7.51 3.96
CA ASN A 184 6.73 7.50 4.48
C ASN A 184 7.19 6.07 4.87
N ASP A 185 6.29 5.27 5.42
CA ASP A 185 6.64 3.95 5.94
C ASP A 185 6.67 2.85 4.88
N LEU A 186 5.89 2.99 3.79
CA LEU A 186 5.98 2.09 2.63
C LEU A 186 7.41 1.98 2.07
N ALA A 187 8.12 3.11 2.04
CA ALA A 187 9.50 3.14 1.58
C ALA A 187 10.49 2.43 2.53
N LEU A 188 10.14 2.24 3.80
CA LEU A 188 10.93 1.45 4.75
C LEU A 188 10.79 -0.05 4.51
N PHE A 189 9.63 -0.53 4.05
CA PHE A 189 9.39 -1.96 3.82
C PHE A 189 9.96 -2.48 2.50
N PHE A 190 9.86 -1.69 1.43
CA PHE A 190 10.35 -2.10 0.13
C PHE A 190 11.89 -2.09 0.04
N GLY A 191 12.54 -1.30 0.91
CA GLY A 191 13.99 -1.25 1.03
C GLY A 191 14.70 -0.81 -0.25
N SER A 192 16.02 -0.68 -0.18
CA SER A 192 16.85 -0.27 -1.32
C SER A 192 16.68 -1.19 -2.54
N ARG A 193 16.52 -2.50 -2.30
CA ARG A 193 16.45 -3.53 -3.35
C ARG A 193 15.27 -3.33 -4.30
N PHE A 194 14.08 -3.02 -3.77
CA PHE A 194 12.91 -2.77 -4.59
C PHE A 194 13.07 -1.45 -5.37
N PHE A 195 13.53 -0.38 -4.69
CA PHE A 195 13.78 0.90 -5.34
C PHE A 195 14.81 0.79 -6.47
N SER A 196 15.92 0.07 -6.29
CA SER A 196 16.91 -0.15 -7.35
C SER A 196 16.31 -0.86 -8.57
N HIS A 197 15.46 -1.85 -8.35
CA HIS A 197 14.80 -2.57 -9.45
C HIS A 197 13.85 -1.67 -10.22
N ILE A 198 13.01 -0.95 -9.48
CA ILE A 198 12.02 -0.04 -10.01
C ILE A 198 12.70 1.11 -10.80
N ILE A 199 13.75 1.72 -10.26
CA ILE A 199 14.58 2.74 -10.95
C ILE A 199 15.17 2.19 -12.26
N GLN A 200 15.77 0.99 -12.23
CA GLN A 200 16.31 0.38 -13.46
C GLN A 200 15.23 0.09 -14.51
N PHE A 201 14.03 -0.28 -14.07
CA PHE A 201 12.89 -0.47 -14.96
C PHE A 201 12.46 0.85 -15.61
N PHE A 202 12.39 1.94 -14.84
CA PHE A 202 12.10 3.29 -15.35
C PHE A 202 13.10 3.77 -16.39
N GLU A 203 14.39 3.72 -16.06
CA GLU A 203 15.46 4.22 -16.94
C GLU A 203 15.47 3.52 -18.30
N LYS A 204 15.08 2.23 -18.32
CA LYS A 204 14.94 1.43 -19.54
C LYS A 204 13.71 1.80 -20.36
N GLN A 205 12.60 2.18 -19.72
CA GLN A 205 11.32 2.52 -20.38
C GLN A 205 11.26 3.97 -20.87
N GLU A 206 11.90 4.92 -20.17
CA GLU A 206 11.91 6.35 -20.55
C GLU A 206 13.07 6.74 -21.48
N GLY A 207 13.99 5.82 -21.76
CA GLY A 207 15.10 6.08 -22.67
C GLY A 207 16.08 7.13 -22.14
N ARG A 208 16.90 6.77 -21.14
CA ARG A 208 18.05 7.58 -20.66
C ARG A 208 17.76 9.08 -20.41
N GLU A 209 16.54 9.48 -20.06
CA GLU A 209 16.39 10.68 -19.25
C GLU A 209 16.90 10.31 -17.85
N SER A 210 18.13 10.74 -17.55
CA SER A 210 18.73 10.61 -16.23
C SER A 210 17.78 11.22 -15.20
N LEU A 211 17.26 10.35 -14.33
CA LEU A 211 16.52 10.71 -13.12
C LEU A 211 17.53 11.32 -12.13
N ASP A 212 18.01 12.53 -12.42
CA ASP A 212 18.96 13.23 -11.55
C ASP A 212 18.22 13.77 -10.31
N PRO A 213 18.44 13.18 -9.11
CA PRO A 213 17.77 13.61 -7.89
C PRO A 213 18.14 15.04 -7.47
N LYS A 214 19.16 15.66 -8.10
CA LYS A 214 19.64 17.00 -7.79
C LYS A 214 19.06 18.10 -8.70
N LYS A 215 18.17 17.78 -9.66
CA LYS A 215 17.49 18.81 -10.46
C LYS A 215 16.49 19.62 -9.59
N PRO A 216 16.70 20.93 -9.38
CA PRO A 216 15.78 21.75 -8.61
C PRO A 216 14.43 21.86 -9.35
N GLY A 217 13.34 21.54 -8.65
CA GLY A 217 11.97 21.55 -9.19
C GLY A 217 11.40 20.18 -9.56
N ARG A 218 12.19 19.10 -9.49
CA ARG A 218 11.72 17.70 -9.58
C ARG A 218 12.31 16.89 -8.42
N SER A 219 11.94 17.24 -7.19
CA SER A 219 12.18 16.34 -6.07
C SER A 219 11.18 15.20 -6.19
N PHE A 220 11.67 13.97 -6.33
CA PHE A 220 10.84 12.77 -6.17
C PHE A 220 10.30 12.64 -4.75
N PHE A 221 10.70 13.50 -3.81
CA PHE A 221 10.43 13.33 -2.38
C PHE A 221 9.73 14.55 -1.81
N TYR A 222 8.68 14.32 -1.01
CA TYR A 222 8.03 15.38 -0.25
C TYR A 222 8.91 15.80 0.94
N PRO A 223 9.14 17.11 1.17
CA PRO A 223 9.91 17.58 2.31
C PRO A 223 9.05 17.49 3.58
N SER A 224 9.18 16.42 4.36
CA SER A 224 8.64 16.35 5.73
C SER A 224 9.77 16.17 6.74
N SER A 225 9.59 16.67 7.97
CA SER A 225 10.60 16.55 9.03
C SER A 225 10.88 15.10 9.44
N HIS A 226 9.91 14.20 9.31
CA HIS A 226 10.08 12.75 9.50
C HIS A 226 10.74 12.07 8.29
N ALA A 227 10.52 12.62 7.09
CA ALA A 227 11.25 12.21 5.90
C ALA A 227 12.73 12.61 5.99
N ILE A 228 13.21 13.47 6.89
CA ILE A 228 14.64 13.87 6.92
C ILE A 228 15.57 12.69 7.25
N CYS A 229 15.17 11.77 8.14
CA CYS A 229 15.99 10.59 8.48
C CYS A 229 15.95 9.54 7.34
N LEU A 230 14.77 9.36 6.74
CA LEU A 230 14.55 8.50 5.59
C LEU A 230 15.22 9.04 4.32
N ASN A 231 15.17 10.36 4.12
CA ASN A 231 15.77 11.10 3.02
C ASN A 231 17.29 11.12 3.20
N ALA A 232 17.84 11.18 4.41
CA ALA A 232 19.27 10.96 4.62
C ALA A 232 19.69 9.51 4.29
N HIS A 233 18.88 8.51 4.66
CA HIS A 233 19.17 7.11 4.33
C HIS A 233 18.96 6.79 2.83
N GLN A 234 17.93 7.34 2.22
CA GLN A 234 17.60 7.21 0.80
C GLN A 234 18.57 8.03 -0.04
N THR A 235 18.92 9.26 0.35
CA THR A 235 19.98 10.06 -0.29
C THR A 235 21.31 9.34 -0.18
N LYS A 236 21.64 8.76 0.98
CA LYS A 236 22.85 7.94 1.14
C LYS A 236 22.83 6.69 0.26
N LEU A 237 21.71 5.97 0.18
CA LEU A 237 21.55 4.84 -0.73
C LEU A 237 21.69 5.28 -2.18
N LEU A 238 21.04 6.37 -2.58
CA LEU A 238 21.16 6.94 -3.93
C LEU A 238 22.60 7.39 -4.22
N GLU A 239 23.30 8.01 -3.27
CA GLU A 239 24.72 8.38 -3.40
C GLU A 239 25.62 7.14 -3.53
N GLU A 240 25.42 6.10 -2.72
CA GLU A 240 26.14 4.83 -2.84
C GLU A 240 25.85 4.13 -4.19
N PHE A 241 24.63 4.23 -4.72
CA PHE A 241 24.24 3.64 -6.01
C PHE A 241 24.70 4.45 -7.23
N PHE A 242 24.70 5.79 -7.17
CA PHE A 242 25.09 6.68 -8.27
C PHE A 242 26.57 7.08 -8.25
N HIS A 243 27.27 6.97 -7.11
CA HIS A 243 28.69 7.33 -6.96
C HIS A 243 29.59 6.14 -6.55
N GLY A 244 29.04 4.95 -6.32
CA GLY A 244 29.77 3.76 -5.85
C GLY A 244 30.54 2.94 -6.90
N ASN A 245 30.72 3.42 -8.13
CA ASN A 245 31.62 2.80 -9.12
C ASN A 245 32.55 3.84 -9.73
N SER A 246 33.46 4.38 -8.91
CA SER A 246 34.67 5.08 -9.38
C SER A 246 35.89 4.26 -9.02
#